data_AF-A0A847RWD0-F1
#
_entry.id   AF-A0A847RWD0-F1
#
_cell.length_a   1.000
_cell.length_b   1.000
_cell.length_c   1.000
_cell.angle_alpha   90.00
_cell.angle_beta   90.00
_cell.angle_gamma   90.00
#
_symmetry.space_group_name_H-M   'P 1'
#
loop_
_entity.id
_entity.type
_entity.pdbx_description
1 polymer ?
#
loop_
_entity_poly.entity_id
_entity_poly.type
_entity_poly.pdbx_seq_one_letter_code
_entity_poly.pdbx_strand_id
1 'polypeptide(L)' 'MSETNVFLVMLESSQHEQLPVSIYLTHHTFSGIVTHITPETVEIRTSGGQPAIILLNKIEAVIGS' A
#
# COMPACT_ATOMS: atom_id res chain seq x y z
N MET A 1 7.53 16.79 9.55
CA MET A 1 6.69 16.18 8.49
C MET A 1 6.98 14.69 8.54
N SER A 2 6.06 13.88 9.07
CA SER A 2 6.32 12.45 9.29
C SER A 2 6.25 11.68 7.97
N GLU A 3 7.11 10.69 7.82
CA GLU A 3 7.24 9.80 6.65
C GLU A 3 5.90 9.19 6.20
N THR A 4 4.93 9.08 7.13
CA THR A 4 3.54 8.67 6.87
C THR A 4 2.90 9.40 5.69
N ASN A 5 3.23 10.67 5.46
CA ASN A 5 2.57 11.49 4.45
C ASN A 5 3.03 11.16 3.02
N VAL A 6 4.29 10.75 2.82
CA VAL A 6 4.85 10.54 1.48
C VAL A 6 4.26 9.29 0.82
N PHE A 7 4.05 8.21 1.58
CA PHE A 7 3.47 6.98 1.03
C PHE A 7 1.98 7.12 0.70
N LEU A 8 1.24 7.93 1.45
CA LEU A 8 -0.20 8.11 1.26
C LEU A 8 -0.52 8.64 -0.14
N VAL A 9 0.17 9.70 -0.58
CA VAL A 9 -0.06 10.28 -1.92
C VAL A 9 0.15 9.26 -3.02
N MET A 10 1.19 8.42 -2.89
CA MET A 10 1.49 7.39 -3.88
C MET A 10 0.46 6.26 -3.87
N LEU A 11 0.02 5.83 -2.69
CA LEU A 11 -1.03 4.82 -2.53
C LEU A 11 -2.38 5.33 -3.05
N GLU A 12 -2.71 6.60 -2.82
CA GLU A 12 -3.93 7.26 -3.32
C GLU A 12 -3.93 7.36 -4.86
N SER A 13 -2.83 7.79 -5.47
CA SER A 13 -2.69 7.80 -6.93
C SER A 13 -2.81 6.39 -7.50
N SER A 14 -2.13 5.41 -6.91
CA SER A 14 -2.22 4.01 -7.34
C SER A 14 -3.63 3.43 -7.19
N GLN A 15 -4.35 3.80 -6.12
CA GLN A 15 -5.74 3.41 -5.90
C GLN A 15 -6.66 4.01 -6.98
N HIS A 16 -6.51 5.30 -7.27
CA HIS A 16 -7.34 5.99 -8.25
C HIS A 16 -7.14 5.43 -9.66
N GLU A 17 -5.89 5.16 -10.03
CA GLU A 17 -5.51 4.66 -11.35
C GLU A 17 -5.61 3.14 -11.47
N GLN A 18 -5.93 2.44 -10.36
CA GLN A 18 -5.97 0.97 -10.28
C GLN A 18 -4.64 0.32 -10.71
N LEU A 19 -3.53 0.97 -10.39
CA LEU A 19 -2.19 0.48 -10.70
C LEU A 19 -1.68 -0.47 -9.61
N PRO A 20 -0.92 -1.51 -9.99
CA PRO A 20 -0.31 -2.41 -9.03
C PRO A 20 0.81 -1.72 -8.25
N VAL A 21 0.79 -1.96 -6.94
CA VAL A 21 1.83 -1.53 -6.00
C VAL A 21 2.52 -2.74 -5.39
N SER A 22 3.78 -2.55 -5.03
CA SER A 22 4.51 -3.44 -4.13
C SER A 22 4.85 -2.70 -2.84
N ILE A 23 4.36 -3.23 -1.72
CA ILE A 23 4.54 -2.70 -0.38
C ILE A 23 5.55 -3.58 0.35
N TYR A 24 6.62 -2.97 0.84
CA TYR A 24 7.70 -3.64 1.55
C TYR A 24 7.60 -3.36 3.04
N LEU A 25 7.64 -4.44 3.81
CA LEU A 25 7.74 -4.50 5.27
C LEU A 25 9.04 -5.23 5.61
N THR A 26 9.50 -5.10 6.87
CA THR A 26 10.78 -5.66 7.35
C THR A 26 11.07 -7.10 6.91
N HIS A 27 10.05 -7.96 6.84
CA HIS A 27 10.19 -9.38 6.49
C HIS A 27 9.20 -9.87 5.43
N HIS A 28 8.40 -8.98 4.85
CA HIS A 28 7.33 -9.36 3.94
C HIS A 28 7.16 -8.35 2.81
N THR A 29 6.75 -8.86 1.65
CA THR A 29 6.35 -8.03 0.52
C THR A 29 4.92 -8.40 0.14
N PHE A 30 4.10 -7.37 -0.05
CA PHE A 30 2.74 -7.51 -0.52
C PHE A 30 2.61 -6.79 -1.85
N SER A 31 2.13 -7.49 -2.88
CA SER A 31 1.89 -6.91 -4.20
C SER A 31 0.43 -7.07 -4.59
N GLY A 32 -0.17 -6.00 -5.11
CA GLY A 32 -1.59 -5.98 -5.43
C GLY A 32 -2.11 -4.61 -5.82
N ILE A 33 -3.43 -4.50 -5.91
CA ILE A 33 -4.13 -3.22 -6.18
C ILE A 33 -4.62 -2.65 -4.87
N VAL A 34 -4.38 -1.36 -4.62
CA VAL A 34 -4.94 -0.66 -3.46
C VAL A 34 -6.46 -0.56 -3.61
N THR A 35 -7.19 -1.06 -2.62
CA THR A 35 -8.67 -1.05 -2.61
C THR A 35 -9.21 0.01 -1.66
N HIS A 36 -8.57 0.18 -0.50
CA HIS A 36 -9.00 1.14 0.51
C HIS A 36 -7.80 1.73 1.26
N ILE A 37 -7.92 2.99 1.68
CA ILE A 37 -6.91 3.70 2.47
C ILE A 37 -7.62 4.37 3.64
N THR A 38 -7.08 4.20 4.83
CA THR A 38 -7.50 4.89 6.05
C THR A 38 -6.32 5.68 6.63
N PRO A 39 -6.52 6.50 7.67
CA PRO A 39 -5.41 7.20 8.33
C PRO A 39 -4.33 6.27 8.92
N GLU A 40 -4.64 5.00 9.16
CA GLU A 40 -3.73 4.05 9.83
C GLU A 40 -3.36 2.83 8.98
N THR A 41 -4.17 2.51 7.97
CA THR A 41 -4.03 1.28 7.19
C THR A 41 -4.19 1.51 5.70
N VAL A 42 -3.60 0.60 4.93
CA VAL A 42 -3.91 0.39 3.52
C VAL A 42 -4.40 -1.03 3.32
N GLU A 43 -5.47 -1.19 2.57
CA GLU A 43 -5.95 -2.47 2.09
C GLU A 43 -5.55 -2.65 0.63
N ILE A 44 -4.97 -3.81 0.32
CA ILE A 44 -4.72 -4.22 -1.06
C ILE A 44 -5.42 -5.54 -1.37
N ARG A 45 -5.89 -5.68 -2.61
CA ARG A 45 -6.25 -6.98 -3.18
C ARG A 45 -5.02 -7.59 -3.79
N THR A 46 -4.51 -8.66 -3.17
CA THR A 46 -3.33 -9.39 -3.64
C THR A 46 -3.60 -10.09 -4.97
N SER A 47 -2.54 -10.50 -5.67
CA SER A 47 -2.64 -11.30 -6.90
C SER A 47 -3.39 -12.63 -6.71
N GLY A 48 -3.39 -13.19 -5.49
CA GLY A 48 -4.18 -14.36 -5.12
C GLY A 48 -5.67 -14.08 -4.91
N GLY A 49 -6.13 -12.85 -5.13
CA GLY A 49 -7.50 -12.40 -4.92
C GLY A 49 -7.88 -12.16 -3.45
N GLN A 50 -6.98 -12.48 -2.52
CA GLN A 50 -7.21 -12.29 -1.08
C GLN A 50 -6.91 -10.84 -0.68
N PRO A 51 -7.75 -10.21 0.18
CA PRO A 51 -7.44 -8.91 0.74
C PRO A 51 -6.31 -9.02 1.77
N ALA A 52 -5.44 -8.00 1.81
CA ALA A 52 -4.42 -7.83 2.83
C ALA A 52 -4.50 -6.41 3.39
N ILE A 53 -4.58 -6.30 4.71
CA ILE A 53 -4.60 -5.03 5.43
C ILE A 53 -3.24 -4.81 6.07
N ILE A 54 -2.63 -3.67 5.78
CA ILE A 54 -1.26 -3.33 6.18
C ILE A 54 -1.29 -2.03 6.97
N LEU A 55 -0.64 -2.01 8.14
CA LEU A 55 -0.46 -0.80 8.92
C LEU A 55 0.54 0.12 8.23
N LEU A 56 0.17 1.38 8.02
CA LEU A 56 1.01 2.37 7.33
C LEU A 56 2.33 2.60 8.08
N ASN A 57 2.33 2.52 9.41
CA ASN A 57 3.53 2.68 10.25
C ASN A 57 4.50 1.48 10.20
N LYS A 58 4.15 0.41 9.47
CA LYS A 58 5.04 -0.74 9.22
C LYS A 58 5.65 -0.73 7.82
N ILE A 59 5.19 0.18 6.95
CA ILE A 59 5.68 0.29 5.58
C ILE A 59 7.08 0.91 5.59
N GLU A 60 8.03 0.19 5.00
CA GLU A 60 9.40 0.66 4.79
C GLU A 60 9.57 1.27 3.41
N ALA A 61 8.87 0.74 2.41
CA ALA A 61 8.85 1.29 1.06
C ALA A 61 7.57 0.92 0.30
N VAL A 62 7.21 1.76 -0.66
CA VAL A 62 6.17 1.46 -1.67
C VAL A 62 6.76 1.75 -3.04
N ILE A 63 6.54 0.85 -4.00
CA ILE A 63 6.89 1.03 -5.41
C ILE A 63 5.61 0.91 -6.24
N GLY A 64 5.33 1.93 -7.05
CA GLY A 64 4.28 1.92 -8.07
C GLY A 64 4.83 1.43 -9.40
N SER A 65 3.97 0.85 -10.23
CA SER A 65 4.30 0.39 -11.58
C SER A 65 4.08 1.49 -12.62
#